data_AF-A0A5C8JDS7-F1
#
_entry.id   AF-A0A5C8JDS7-F1
#
_cell.length_a   1.000
_cell.length_b   1.000
_cell.length_c   1.000
_cell.angle_alpha   90.00
_cell.angle_beta   90.00
_cell.angle_gamma   90.00
#
_symmetry.space_group_name_H-M   'P 1'
#
loop_
_entity.id
_entity.type
_entity.pdbx_description
1 polymer ?
#
loop_
_entity_poly.entity_id
_entity_poly.type
_entity_poly.pdbx_seq_one_letter_code
_entity_poly.pdbx_strand_id
1 'polypeptide(L)'
;MRGALLVAALVTVVSCGTAPAATVTRYQAEGTVLSDDEHGPQLCDLVMESLPPQCGGIDLAGWDWEAVEHSAQGGVRWGEYHVVGTWDGAKLTLTEPPRPAGQRDAPGGGPDFTSPCPRPAGGWRPADPAKATQEAMEAALARAQELPGYAGSWLDQSYLEEMEGDPGSVERHGNDPKRLVLNVRFTGDPAAHEAAIRELWGGALCLSPAEHTEAELQAVRERVEKEVEGLRSASVDILAGRVEVGVWVVTPELEREVAERYGEGLVHLSGMLRPV
;
A
#
# COMPACT_ATOMS: atom_id res chain seq x y z
N MET A 1 29.02 -85.83 11.66
CA MET A 1 29.56 -84.52 11.23
C MET A 1 28.92 -84.17 9.89
N ARG A 2 27.81 -83.43 9.90
CA ARG A 2 27.10 -82.93 8.71
C ARG A 2 26.94 -81.42 8.92
N GLY A 3 27.70 -80.62 8.17
CA GLY A 3 27.55 -79.17 8.14
C GLY A 3 26.51 -78.79 7.08
N ALA A 4 25.45 -78.12 7.51
CA ALA A 4 24.43 -77.56 6.63
C ALA A 4 24.77 -76.07 6.36
N LEU A 5 24.92 -75.72 5.08
CA LEU A 5 25.00 -74.34 4.61
C LEU A 5 23.60 -73.69 4.67
N LEU A 6 23.48 -72.60 5.42
CA LEU A 6 22.32 -71.72 5.44
C LEU A 6 22.47 -70.67 4.33
N VAL A 7 21.57 -70.69 3.35
CA VAL A 7 21.39 -69.60 2.37
C VAL A 7 20.36 -68.63 2.93
N ALA A 8 20.79 -67.42 3.25
CA ALA A 8 19.90 -66.33 3.68
C ALA A 8 19.33 -65.62 2.44
N ALA A 9 18.01 -65.64 2.29
CA ALA A 9 17.29 -64.88 1.27
C ALA A 9 17.07 -63.44 1.76
N LEU A 10 17.68 -62.46 1.07
CA LEU A 10 17.34 -61.04 1.24
C LEU A 10 16.04 -60.74 0.49
N VAL A 11 15.00 -60.35 1.23
CA VAL A 11 13.78 -59.75 0.68
C VAL A 11 13.98 -58.24 0.62
N THR A 12 14.10 -57.68 -0.58
CA THR A 12 14.11 -56.23 -0.81
C THR A 12 12.67 -55.73 -0.89
N VAL A 13 12.22 -55.02 0.14
CA VAL A 13 10.92 -54.33 0.15
C VAL A 13 11.07 -53.04 -0.65
N VAL A 14 10.44 -52.99 -1.83
CA VAL A 14 10.28 -51.74 -2.59
C VAL A 14 9.15 -50.94 -1.92
N SER A 15 9.54 -49.91 -1.16
CA SER A 15 8.60 -48.90 -0.68
C SER A 15 8.31 -47.94 -1.83
N CYS A 16 7.10 -47.98 -2.38
CA CYS A 16 6.58 -46.88 -3.19
C CYS A 16 6.37 -45.70 -2.23
N GLY A 17 7.32 -44.77 -2.20
CA GLY A 17 7.12 -43.48 -1.54
C GLY A 17 6.05 -42.70 -2.29
N THR A 18 4.86 -42.60 -1.72
CA THR A 18 3.87 -41.60 -2.09
C THR A 18 4.52 -40.25 -1.84
N ALA A 19 4.92 -39.55 -2.91
CA ALA A 19 5.30 -38.15 -2.79
C ALA A 19 4.12 -37.40 -2.14
N PRO A 20 4.34 -36.57 -1.10
CA PRO A 20 3.27 -35.74 -0.57
C PRO A 20 2.69 -34.94 -1.73
N ALA A 21 1.36 -34.98 -1.89
CA ALA A 21 0.69 -34.11 -2.85
C ALA A 21 1.13 -32.68 -2.53
N ALA A 22 1.74 -31.99 -3.50
CA ALA A 22 2.09 -30.60 -3.35
C ALA A 22 0.80 -29.86 -2.95
N THR A 23 0.77 -29.30 -1.74
CA THR A 23 -0.33 -28.48 -1.29
C THR A 23 -0.35 -27.25 -2.20
N VAL A 24 -1.35 -27.17 -3.07
CA VAL A 24 -1.54 -25.99 -3.93
C VAL A 24 -1.91 -24.83 -3.02
N THR A 25 -1.07 -23.79 -3.00
CA THR A 25 -1.32 -22.58 -2.22
C THR A 25 -2.62 -21.95 -2.69
N ARG A 26 -3.50 -21.64 -1.75
CA ARG A 26 -4.71 -20.86 -1.99
C ARG A 26 -4.46 -19.42 -1.58
N TYR A 27 -5.14 -18.51 -2.27
CA TYR A 27 -5.07 -17.09 -2.04
C TYR A 27 -6.46 -16.52 -1.83
N GLN A 28 -6.53 -15.43 -1.09
CA GLN A 28 -7.72 -14.61 -0.94
C GLN A 28 -7.45 -13.17 -1.35
N ALA A 29 -8.51 -12.52 -1.83
CA ALA A 29 -8.53 -11.09 -2.12
C ALA A 29 -9.90 -10.50 -1.76
N GLU A 30 -9.90 -9.21 -1.47
CA GLU A 30 -11.13 -8.41 -1.45
C GLU A 30 -10.98 -7.27 -2.47
N GLY A 31 -12.02 -7.03 -3.24
CA GLY A 31 -12.03 -5.91 -4.18
C GLY A 31 -13.21 -5.92 -5.12
N THR A 32 -13.25 -4.94 -6.03
CA THR A 32 -14.24 -4.88 -7.08
C THR A 32 -14.03 -6.02 -8.06
N VAL A 33 -15.10 -6.73 -8.41
CA VAL A 33 -15.14 -7.61 -9.58
C VAL A 33 -15.99 -6.93 -10.64
N LEU A 34 -15.53 -6.94 -11.89
CA LEU A 34 -16.18 -6.29 -13.01
C LEU A 34 -16.11 -7.16 -14.26
N SER A 35 -17.18 -7.14 -15.06
CA SER A 35 -17.16 -7.66 -16.44
C SER A 35 -17.94 -6.73 -17.36
N ASP A 36 -17.59 -6.71 -18.64
CA ASP A 36 -18.29 -5.97 -19.68
C ASP A 36 -18.35 -6.77 -21.00
N ASP A 37 -18.62 -6.10 -22.11
CA ASP A 37 -18.70 -6.73 -23.44
C ASP A 37 -17.33 -7.13 -24.02
N GLU A 38 -16.23 -6.58 -23.50
CA GLU A 38 -14.86 -6.86 -23.96
C GLU A 38 -14.21 -7.99 -23.17
N HIS A 39 -14.51 -8.11 -21.87
CA HIS A 39 -13.92 -9.12 -21.00
C HIS A 39 -14.89 -9.75 -20.00
N GLY A 40 -14.57 -10.98 -19.62
CA GLY A 40 -15.26 -11.69 -18.55
C GLY A 40 -15.03 -11.07 -17.16
N PRO A 41 -15.46 -11.75 -16.09
CA PRO A 41 -15.29 -11.26 -14.72
C PRO A 41 -13.80 -11.20 -14.36
N GLN A 42 -13.36 -9.99 -14.00
CA GLN A 42 -12.01 -9.72 -13.53
C GLN A 42 -12.05 -9.12 -12.13
N LEU A 43 -11.12 -9.53 -11.27
CA LEU A 43 -10.83 -8.84 -10.01
C LEU A 43 -9.97 -7.61 -10.32
N CYS A 44 -10.54 -6.44 -10.10
CA CYS A 44 -9.96 -5.13 -10.45
C CYS A 44 -8.71 -4.82 -9.62
N ASP A 45 -7.67 -4.29 -10.26
CA ASP A 45 -6.51 -3.70 -9.59
C ASP A 45 -6.81 -2.26 -9.11
N LEU A 46 -6.93 -1.36 -10.08
CA LEU A 46 -7.34 0.03 -9.88
C LEU A 46 -8.72 0.24 -10.48
N VAL A 47 -9.60 0.89 -9.71
CA VAL A 47 -10.99 1.16 -10.10
C VAL A 47 -11.13 2.65 -10.34
N MET A 48 -11.60 3.03 -11.53
CA MET A 48 -11.92 4.41 -11.85
C MET A 48 -13.32 4.75 -11.33
N GLU A 49 -13.42 5.85 -10.58
CA GLU A 49 -14.67 6.32 -10.00
C GLU A 49 -15.61 6.90 -11.08
N SER A 50 -16.37 6.02 -11.73
CA SER A 50 -17.43 6.35 -12.69
C SER A 50 -18.68 5.49 -12.47
N LEU A 51 -19.77 5.80 -13.18
CA LEU A 51 -20.99 5.00 -13.16
C LEU A 51 -21.45 4.70 -14.61
N PRO A 52 -21.24 3.47 -15.14
CA PRO A 52 -20.60 2.32 -14.48
C PRO A 52 -19.10 2.54 -14.19
N PRO A 53 -18.51 1.83 -13.21
CA PRO A 53 -17.08 1.90 -12.95
C PRO A 53 -16.29 1.29 -14.11
N GLN A 54 -15.00 1.61 -14.18
CA GLN A 54 -14.07 1.04 -15.15
C GLN A 54 -12.86 0.50 -14.40
N CYS A 55 -12.44 -0.72 -14.75
CA CYS A 55 -11.24 -1.31 -14.21
C CYS A 55 -10.72 -2.39 -15.16
N GLY A 56 -9.47 -2.78 -14.98
CA GLY A 56 -8.95 -4.05 -15.49
C GLY A 56 -8.27 -4.80 -14.36
N GLY A 57 -8.08 -6.10 -14.53
CA GLY A 57 -7.35 -6.89 -13.55
C GLY A 57 -7.16 -8.33 -13.94
N ILE A 58 -7.18 -9.23 -12.96
CA ILE A 58 -6.97 -10.66 -13.19
C ILE A 58 -8.28 -11.37 -13.48
N ASP A 59 -8.26 -12.31 -14.43
CA ASP A 59 -9.42 -13.13 -14.75
C ASP A 59 -9.83 -14.00 -13.55
N LEU A 60 -11.14 -14.17 -13.37
CA LEU A 60 -11.71 -15.10 -12.40
C LEU A 60 -12.32 -16.32 -13.11
N ALA A 61 -11.73 -17.49 -12.90
CA ALA A 61 -12.33 -18.75 -13.35
C ALA A 61 -13.30 -19.31 -12.31
N GLY A 62 -14.45 -19.80 -12.79
CA GLY A 62 -15.50 -20.34 -11.93
C GLY A 62 -16.44 -19.27 -11.35
N TRP A 63 -16.35 -18.03 -11.85
CA TRP A 63 -17.25 -16.94 -11.47
C TRP A 63 -18.65 -17.13 -12.09
N ASP A 64 -19.68 -16.81 -11.32
CA ASP A 64 -21.08 -16.84 -11.75
C ASP A 64 -21.82 -15.61 -11.21
N TRP A 65 -22.25 -14.71 -12.10
CA TRP A 65 -22.99 -13.51 -11.74
C TRP A 65 -24.39 -13.79 -11.19
N GLU A 66 -24.96 -14.97 -11.48
CA GLU A 66 -26.27 -15.36 -10.95
C GLU A 66 -26.19 -15.86 -9.50
N ALA A 67 -24.98 -16.15 -9.01
CA ALA A 67 -24.72 -16.62 -7.65
C ALA A 67 -24.45 -15.47 -6.66
N VAL A 68 -24.41 -14.21 -7.12
CA VAL A 68 -24.04 -13.05 -6.31
C VAL A 68 -24.93 -11.83 -6.59
N GLU A 69 -25.16 -11.02 -5.56
CA GLU A 69 -25.75 -9.69 -5.75
C GLU A 69 -24.75 -8.78 -6.48
N HIS A 70 -25.22 -8.02 -7.47
CA HIS A 70 -24.38 -7.13 -8.27
C HIS A 70 -25.16 -5.94 -8.83
N SER A 71 -24.45 -4.90 -9.22
CA SER A 71 -24.97 -3.79 -10.01
C SER A 71 -24.74 -4.05 -11.50
N ALA A 72 -25.64 -3.56 -12.34
CA ALA A 72 -25.51 -3.68 -13.79
C ALA A 72 -26.01 -2.41 -14.51
N GLN A 73 -25.22 -1.90 -15.44
CA GLN A 73 -25.58 -0.76 -16.28
C GLN A 73 -24.75 -0.75 -17.56
N GLY A 74 -25.40 -0.54 -18.71
CA GLY A 74 -24.71 -0.33 -19.98
C GLY A 74 -23.79 -1.47 -20.40
N GLY A 75 -24.18 -2.74 -20.16
CA GLY A 75 -23.35 -3.92 -20.47
C GLY A 75 -22.34 -4.29 -19.38
N VAL A 76 -22.07 -3.37 -18.44
CA VAL A 76 -21.15 -3.61 -17.32
C VAL A 76 -21.87 -4.22 -16.14
N ARG A 77 -21.27 -5.24 -15.51
CA ARG A 77 -21.67 -5.82 -14.21
C ARG A 77 -20.55 -5.65 -13.20
N TRP A 78 -20.86 -5.24 -11.98
CA TRP A 78 -19.85 -5.06 -10.94
C TRP A 78 -20.38 -5.22 -9.51
N GLY A 79 -19.47 -5.46 -8.57
CA GLY A 79 -19.72 -5.48 -7.13
C GLY A 79 -18.42 -5.65 -6.34
N GLU A 80 -18.49 -5.57 -5.01
CA GLU A 80 -17.35 -5.79 -4.10
C GLU A 80 -17.42 -7.18 -3.47
N TYR A 81 -16.35 -7.96 -3.60
CA TYR A 81 -16.35 -9.36 -3.18
C TYR A 81 -15.09 -9.77 -2.44
N HIS A 82 -15.25 -10.73 -1.54
CA HIS A 82 -14.18 -11.60 -1.07
C HIS A 82 -14.13 -12.85 -1.95
N VAL A 83 -12.96 -13.13 -2.50
CA VAL A 83 -12.70 -14.29 -3.37
C VAL A 83 -11.59 -15.15 -2.81
N VAL A 84 -11.72 -16.47 -2.96
CA VAL A 84 -10.68 -17.45 -2.58
C VAL A 84 -10.45 -18.42 -3.73
N GLY A 85 -9.19 -18.62 -4.10
CA GLY A 85 -8.85 -19.46 -5.24
C GLY A 85 -7.38 -19.87 -5.32
N THR A 86 -7.04 -20.52 -6.41
CA THR A 86 -5.66 -20.86 -6.78
C THR A 86 -5.18 -19.93 -7.89
N TRP A 87 -3.94 -19.47 -7.80
CA TRP A 87 -3.34 -18.50 -8.73
C TRP A 87 -2.32 -19.20 -9.62
N ASP A 88 -2.44 -19.04 -10.94
CA ASP A 88 -1.54 -19.65 -11.93
C ASP A 88 -0.53 -18.67 -12.55
N GLY A 89 -0.52 -17.41 -12.10
CA GLY A 89 0.29 -16.34 -12.68
C GLY A 89 -0.46 -15.42 -13.64
N ALA A 90 -1.66 -15.80 -14.09
CA ALA A 90 -2.50 -15.00 -14.97
C ALA A 90 -3.97 -14.91 -14.51
N LYS A 91 -4.48 -15.95 -13.85
CA LYS A 91 -5.89 -16.10 -13.49
C LYS A 91 -6.05 -16.71 -12.11
N LEU A 92 -7.06 -16.24 -11.39
CA LEU A 92 -7.49 -16.82 -10.12
C LEU A 92 -8.63 -17.80 -10.39
N THR A 93 -8.39 -19.09 -10.15
CA THR A 93 -9.44 -20.12 -10.23
C THR A 93 -10.09 -20.28 -8.87
N LEU A 94 -11.36 -19.91 -8.77
CA LEU A 94 -12.10 -19.96 -7.52
C LEU A 94 -12.21 -21.37 -6.97
N THR A 95 -11.94 -21.51 -5.67
CA THR A 95 -12.08 -22.77 -4.92
C THR A 95 -13.23 -22.73 -3.92
N GLU A 96 -13.79 -21.55 -3.68
CA GLU A 96 -14.92 -21.31 -2.80
C GLU A 96 -15.91 -20.36 -3.49
N PRO A 97 -17.22 -20.43 -3.18
CA PRO A 97 -18.17 -19.43 -3.66
C PRO A 97 -17.76 -18.01 -3.22
N PRO A 98 -17.82 -17.01 -4.11
CA PRO A 98 -17.59 -15.62 -3.73
C PRO A 98 -18.55 -15.20 -2.62
N ARG A 99 -18.07 -14.32 -1.75
CA ARG A 99 -18.89 -13.71 -0.70
C ARG A 99 -18.88 -12.19 -0.91
N PRO A 100 -19.91 -11.46 -0.43
CA PRO A 100 -19.78 -10.02 -0.31
C PRO A 100 -18.48 -9.70 0.44
N ALA A 101 -17.74 -8.69 -0.02
CA ALA A 101 -16.59 -8.22 0.74
C ALA A 101 -17.03 -7.94 2.18
N GLY A 102 -16.18 -8.26 3.16
CA GLY A 102 -16.45 -7.83 4.52
C GLY A 102 -16.58 -6.31 4.58
N GLN A 103 -17.01 -5.76 5.72
CA GLN A 103 -16.49 -4.43 6.05
C GLN A 103 -14.98 -4.58 5.96
N ARG A 104 -14.35 -3.90 5.00
CA ARG A 104 -12.89 -3.80 4.98
C ARG A 104 -12.52 -3.37 6.39
N ASP A 105 -11.92 -4.26 7.16
CA ASP A 105 -11.00 -3.81 8.19
C ASP A 105 -9.94 -3.08 7.38
N ALA A 106 -10.11 -1.76 7.23
CA ALA A 106 -9.11 -0.94 6.59
C ALA A 106 -7.78 -1.35 7.26
N PRO A 107 -6.77 -1.81 6.49
CA PRO A 107 -5.47 -2.15 7.09
C PRO A 107 -5.12 -1.01 8.04
N GLY A 108 -4.86 -1.35 9.31
CA GLY A 108 -5.17 -0.50 10.46
C GLY A 108 -4.92 1.00 10.26
N GLY A 109 -6.01 1.80 10.28
CA GLY A 109 -5.96 3.25 10.13
C GLY A 109 -5.49 3.70 8.74
N GLY A 110 -6.00 4.84 8.25
CA GLY A 110 -5.32 5.52 7.15
C GLY A 110 -3.87 5.85 7.52
N PRO A 111 -3.07 6.39 6.58
CA PRO A 111 -1.72 6.82 6.91
C PRO A 111 -1.74 7.74 8.14
N ASP A 112 -0.83 7.51 9.08
CA ASP A 112 -0.72 8.34 10.27
C ASP A 112 -0.04 9.66 9.90
N PHE A 113 -0.84 10.71 9.73
CA PHE A 113 -0.36 12.04 9.42
C PHE A 113 0.03 12.85 10.65
N THR A 114 0.00 12.27 11.85
CA THR A 114 0.37 12.99 13.08
C THR A 114 1.82 13.45 13.05
N SER A 115 2.06 14.61 13.65
CA SER A 115 3.39 15.22 13.68
C SER A 115 4.33 14.42 14.58
N PRO A 116 5.50 13.95 14.09
CA PRO A 116 6.43 13.13 14.87
C PRO A 116 7.23 13.95 15.90
N CYS A 117 7.21 15.28 15.79
CA CYS A 117 7.85 16.17 16.75
C CYS A 117 7.11 16.15 18.10
N PRO A 118 7.84 16.28 19.23
CA PRO A 118 7.20 16.50 20.52
C PRO A 118 6.28 17.72 20.48
N ARG A 119 5.06 17.59 21.01
CA ARG A 119 4.10 18.69 21.06
C ARG A 119 4.67 19.87 21.87
N PRO A 120 4.73 21.09 21.31
CA PRO A 120 5.24 22.26 22.03
C PRO A 120 4.43 22.61 23.28
N ALA A 121 5.06 23.31 24.22
CA ALA A 121 4.35 23.87 25.37
C ALA A 121 3.26 24.87 24.89
N GLY A 122 2.02 24.67 25.31
CA GLY A 122 0.86 25.43 24.80
C GLY A 122 0.21 24.85 23.54
N GLY A 123 0.74 23.72 23.03
CA GLY A 123 0.22 23.00 21.88
C GLY A 123 0.71 23.56 20.54
N TRP A 124 0.25 22.93 19.46
CA TRP A 124 0.48 23.39 18.10
C TRP A 124 -0.30 24.68 17.85
N ARG A 125 0.41 25.82 17.81
CA ARG A 125 -0.16 27.15 17.55
C ARG A 125 0.77 27.95 16.63
N PRO A 126 0.24 28.90 15.85
CA PRO A 126 1.06 29.80 15.07
C PRO A 126 2.02 30.60 15.94
N ALA A 127 3.30 30.64 15.55
CA ALA A 127 4.31 31.54 16.10
C ALA A 127 4.07 32.99 15.62
N ASP A 128 3.60 33.15 14.37
CA ASP A 128 3.17 34.42 13.79
C ASP A 128 1.82 34.21 13.05
N PRO A 129 0.68 34.52 13.70
CA PRO A 129 -0.65 34.35 13.09
C PRO A 129 -0.86 35.16 11.80
N ALA A 130 -0.09 36.23 11.55
CA ALA A 130 -0.19 37.02 10.33
C ALA A 130 0.46 36.32 9.13
N LYS A 131 1.45 35.44 9.39
CA LYS A 131 2.11 34.58 8.39
C LYS A 131 1.57 33.14 8.36
N ALA A 132 0.50 32.86 9.09
CA ALA A 132 -0.22 31.59 9.03
C ALA A 132 -1.38 31.72 8.03
N THR A 133 -1.03 31.80 6.74
CA THR A 133 -1.97 31.92 5.61
C THR A 133 -1.72 30.81 4.59
N GLN A 134 -2.70 30.55 3.72
CA GLN A 134 -2.55 29.55 2.65
C GLN A 134 -1.37 29.87 1.73
N GLU A 135 -1.25 31.13 1.30
CA GLU A 135 -0.14 31.60 0.45
C GLU A 135 1.23 31.41 1.12
N ALA A 136 1.33 31.72 2.41
CA ALA A 136 2.56 31.53 3.16
C ALA A 136 2.93 30.05 3.33
N MET A 137 1.93 29.18 3.50
CA MET A 137 2.14 27.72 3.58
C MET A 137 2.67 27.17 2.25
N GLU A 138 2.03 27.52 1.14
CA GLU A 138 2.46 27.10 -0.21
C GLU A 138 3.88 27.60 -0.52
N ALA A 139 4.17 28.87 -0.20
CA ALA A 139 5.51 29.43 -0.36
C ALA A 139 6.56 28.71 0.51
N ALA A 140 6.21 28.36 1.74
CA ALA A 140 7.09 27.63 2.65
C ALA A 140 7.35 26.18 2.20
N LEU A 141 6.33 25.50 1.66
CA LEU A 141 6.46 24.17 1.04
C LEU A 141 7.38 24.21 -0.18
N ALA A 142 7.15 25.15 -1.09
CA ALA A 142 8.01 25.36 -2.25
C ALA A 142 9.46 25.67 -1.83
N ARG A 143 9.63 26.52 -0.81
CA ARG A 143 10.96 26.83 -0.28
C ARG A 143 11.64 25.61 0.33
N ALA A 144 10.90 24.79 1.08
CA ALA A 144 11.43 23.57 1.68
C ALA A 144 11.95 22.58 0.63
N GLN A 145 11.24 22.42 -0.49
CA GLN A 145 11.64 21.54 -1.60
C GLN A 145 12.99 21.92 -2.23
N GLU A 146 13.36 23.20 -2.18
CA GLU A 146 14.64 23.70 -2.71
C GLU A 146 15.80 23.55 -1.72
N LEU A 147 15.52 23.25 -0.45
CA LEU A 147 16.55 23.17 0.57
C LEU A 147 17.32 21.83 0.46
N PRO A 148 18.64 21.85 0.72
CA PRO A 148 19.44 20.63 0.70
C PRO A 148 18.86 19.55 1.62
N GLY A 149 18.80 18.32 1.12
CA GLY A 149 18.37 17.18 1.92
C GLY A 149 16.85 17.03 2.09
N TYR A 150 16.02 17.80 1.38
CA TYR A 150 14.55 17.68 1.45
C TYR A 150 14.07 16.24 1.24
N ALA A 151 13.21 15.79 2.15
CA ALA A 151 12.76 14.40 2.26
C ALA A 151 11.23 14.27 2.34
N GLY A 152 10.49 15.30 1.92
CA GLY A 152 9.04 15.30 1.87
C GLY A 152 8.37 16.17 2.93
N SER A 153 7.07 16.41 2.76
CA SER A 153 6.25 17.23 3.65
C SER A 153 4.79 16.82 3.61
N TRP A 154 4.08 16.98 4.72
CA TRP A 154 2.64 16.70 4.83
C TRP A 154 1.99 17.65 5.84
N LEU A 155 0.66 17.59 5.92
CA LEU A 155 -0.14 18.39 6.84
C LEU A 155 -0.74 17.48 7.90
N ASP A 156 -0.47 17.79 9.17
CA ASP A 156 -1.18 17.20 10.29
C ASP A 156 -2.46 18.01 10.53
N GLN A 157 -3.60 17.34 10.37
CA GLN A 157 -4.93 17.89 10.55
C GLN A 157 -5.69 17.19 11.67
N SER A 158 -5.01 16.53 12.61
CA SER A 158 -5.65 15.77 13.70
C SER A 158 -6.53 16.66 14.60
N TYR A 159 -6.41 18.00 14.52
CA TYR A 159 -7.38 18.92 15.16
C TYR A 159 -8.83 18.74 14.66
N LEU A 160 -9.03 18.13 13.48
CA LEU A 160 -10.36 17.83 12.93
C LEU A 160 -11.06 16.72 13.70
N GLU A 161 -10.32 15.78 14.29
CA GLU A 161 -10.87 14.73 15.16
C GLU A 161 -11.46 15.31 16.45
N GLU A 162 -10.93 16.46 16.90
CA GLU A 162 -11.44 17.21 18.04
C GLU A 162 -12.68 18.05 17.70
N MET A 163 -13.05 18.18 16.42
CA MET A 163 -14.21 18.95 15.98
C MET A 163 -15.47 18.08 15.93
N GLU A 164 -16.35 18.21 16.93
CA GLU A 164 -17.67 17.58 16.91
C GLU A 164 -18.59 18.21 15.85
N GLY A 165 -19.19 17.38 15.00
CA GLY A 165 -20.46 17.69 14.31
C GLY A 165 -20.34 18.38 12.94
N ASP A 166 -21.08 17.83 11.98
CA ASP A 166 -21.24 18.23 10.56
C ASP A 166 -20.06 17.84 9.63
N PRO A 167 -20.23 16.85 8.73
CA PRO A 167 -19.27 16.54 7.65
C PRO A 167 -18.90 17.75 6.79
N GLY A 168 -19.83 18.69 6.60
CA GLY A 168 -19.55 19.94 5.89
C GLY A 168 -18.59 20.86 6.65
N SER A 169 -18.36 20.65 7.96
CA SER A 169 -17.37 21.39 8.73
C SER A 169 -15.94 20.92 8.45
N VAL A 170 -15.72 19.63 8.17
CA VAL A 170 -14.42 19.06 7.82
C VAL A 170 -13.95 19.61 6.47
N GLU A 171 -14.83 19.64 5.47
CA GLU A 171 -14.51 20.22 4.15
C GLU A 171 -14.27 21.73 4.23
N ARG A 172 -15.01 22.45 5.09
CA ARG A 172 -14.87 23.91 5.24
C ARG A 172 -13.68 24.37 6.08
N HIS A 173 -13.27 23.55 7.05
CA HIS A 173 -12.18 23.89 7.98
C HIS A 173 -10.93 23.04 7.78
N GLY A 174 -10.96 22.08 6.86
CA GLY A 174 -9.79 21.36 6.40
C GLY A 174 -8.79 22.35 5.83
N ASN A 175 -7.51 22.12 6.12
CA ASN A 175 -6.41 22.99 5.72
C ASN A 175 -6.45 24.42 6.32
N ASP A 176 -7.02 24.64 7.51
CA ASP A 176 -6.87 25.94 8.20
C ASP A 176 -5.39 26.14 8.60
N PRO A 177 -4.65 27.08 7.96
CA PRO A 177 -3.22 27.29 8.18
C PRO A 177 -2.88 27.71 9.62
N LYS A 178 -3.88 28.13 10.40
CA LYS A 178 -3.71 28.52 11.81
C LYS A 178 -3.86 27.36 12.78
N ARG A 179 -4.35 26.20 12.31
CA ARG A 179 -4.68 25.04 13.16
C ARG A 179 -3.92 23.78 12.79
N LEU A 180 -3.56 23.61 11.53
CA LEU A 180 -2.73 22.50 11.06
C LEU A 180 -1.27 22.62 11.53
N VAL A 181 -0.54 21.52 11.48
CA VAL A 181 0.92 21.51 11.57
C VAL A 181 1.51 21.23 10.20
N LEU A 182 2.41 22.11 9.76
CA LEU A 182 3.24 21.87 8.59
C LEU A 182 4.39 20.94 8.99
N ASN A 183 4.42 19.73 8.47
CA ASN A 183 5.51 18.78 8.68
C ASN A 183 6.45 18.81 7.49
N VAL A 184 7.75 18.94 7.76
CA VAL A 184 8.80 18.88 6.74
C VAL A 184 9.92 17.98 7.24
N ARG A 185 10.40 17.10 6.36
CA ARG A 185 11.51 16.20 6.64
C ARG A 185 12.76 16.55 5.85
N PHE A 186 13.91 16.34 6.49
CA PHE A 186 15.21 16.50 5.88
C PHE A 186 16.14 15.36 6.27
N THR A 187 17.01 14.97 5.35
CA THR A 187 18.25 14.26 5.68
C THR A 187 19.23 15.23 6.35
N GLY A 188 20.11 14.72 7.21
CA GLY A 188 21.04 15.56 7.96
C GLY A 188 20.42 16.21 9.20
N ASP A 189 20.62 17.52 9.40
CA ASP A 189 20.09 18.29 10.53
C ASP A 189 18.89 19.16 10.08
N PRO A 190 17.64 18.76 10.36
CA PRO A 190 16.46 19.53 9.99
C PRO A 190 16.40 20.92 10.64
N ALA A 191 16.98 21.09 11.84
CA ALA A 191 16.91 22.36 12.57
C ALA A 191 17.69 23.48 11.85
N ALA A 192 18.70 23.11 11.05
CA ALA A 192 19.45 24.06 10.24
C ALA A 192 18.58 24.79 9.19
N HIS A 193 17.42 24.23 8.83
CA HIS A 193 16.50 24.78 7.84
C HIS A 193 15.38 25.63 8.43
N GLU A 194 15.21 25.66 9.76
CA GLU A 194 14.06 26.32 10.39
C GLU A 194 13.97 27.80 10.04
N ALA A 195 15.09 28.54 10.13
CA ALA A 195 15.09 29.97 9.87
C ALA A 195 14.58 30.31 8.46
N ALA A 196 15.02 29.56 7.45
CA ALA A 196 14.61 29.77 6.06
C ALA A 196 13.11 29.50 5.84
N ILE A 197 12.54 28.52 6.55
CA ILE A 197 11.10 28.23 6.48
C ILE A 197 10.31 29.30 7.24
N ARG A 198 10.79 29.72 8.42
CA ARG A 198 10.15 30.73 9.28
C ARG A 198 10.13 32.14 8.70
N GLU A 199 10.99 32.45 7.74
CA GLU A 199 10.90 33.68 6.97
C GLU A 199 9.53 33.81 6.29
N LEU A 200 8.96 32.69 5.84
CA LEU A 200 7.69 32.61 5.12
C LEU A 200 6.54 32.14 6.03
N TRP A 201 6.77 31.14 6.88
CA TRP A 201 5.73 30.44 7.62
C TRP A 201 5.61 30.83 9.09
N GLY A 202 4.44 31.33 9.46
CA GLY A 202 4.10 31.67 10.84
C GLY A 202 3.30 30.61 11.59
N GLY A 203 2.77 29.57 10.92
CA GLY A 203 1.95 28.52 11.55
C GLY A 203 2.75 27.53 12.39
N ALA A 204 2.08 26.46 12.84
CA ALA A 204 2.77 25.37 13.54
C ALA A 204 3.69 24.62 12.55
N LEU A 205 4.88 24.24 13.01
CA LEU A 205 5.93 23.64 12.17
C LEU A 205 6.57 22.49 12.94
N CYS A 206 6.70 21.34 12.28
CA CYS A 206 7.52 20.22 12.73
C CYS A 206 8.59 19.92 11.68
N LEU A 207 9.85 19.97 12.10
CA LEU A 207 11.00 19.57 11.29
C LEU A 207 11.55 18.26 11.85
N SER A 208 11.57 17.21 11.02
CA SER A 208 11.97 15.87 11.47
C SER A 208 13.01 15.23 10.55
N PRO A 209 13.83 14.31 11.08
CA PRO A 209 14.87 13.67 10.29
C PRO A 209 14.30 12.62 9.33
N ALA A 210 15.04 12.35 8.25
CA ALA A 210 14.82 11.26 7.32
C ALA A 210 16.15 10.59 6.95
N GLU A 211 16.10 9.33 6.57
CA GLU A 211 17.28 8.57 6.09
C GLU A 211 17.56 8.84 4.61
N HIS A 212 16.51 9.06 3.83
CA HIS A 212 16.57 9.29 2.39
C HIS A 212 15.90 10.59 2.01
N THR A 213 16.44 11.26 1.01
CA THR A 213 15.79 12.40 0.35
C THR A 213 14.63 11.92 -0.51
N GLU A 214 13.70 12.83 -0.80
CA GLU A 214 12.58 12.49 -1.70
C GLU A 214 13.11 12.14 -3.09
N ALA A 215 14.10 12.88 -3.60
CA ALA A 215 14.71 12.62 -4.90
C ALA A 215 15.34 11.22 -4.99
N GLU A 216 15.98 10.73 -3.92
CA GLU A 216 16.51 9.37 -3.86
C GLU A 216 15.39 8.32 -3.91
N LEU A 217 14.31 8.52 -3.15
CA LEU A 217 13.15 7.61 -3.18
C LEU A 217 12.46 7.60 -4.54
N GLN A 218 12.34 8.75 -5.20
CA GLN A 218 11.80 8.85 -6.56
C GLN A 218 12.67 8.07 -7.56
N ALA A 219 14.01 8.19 -7.44
CA ALA A 219 14.93 7.43 -8.27
C ALA A 219 14.83 5.91 -8.00
N VAL A 220 14.62 5.49 -6.75
CA VAL A 220 14.37 4.08 -6.41
C VAL A 220 13.06 3.61 -7.03
N ARG A 221 11.96 4.36 -6.89
CA ARG A 221 10.65 4.05 -7.50
C ARG A 221 10.78 3.84 -9.01
N GLU A 222 11.44 4.75 -9.71
CA GLU A 222 11.65 4.64 -11.16
C GLU A 222 12.51 3.45 -11.58
N ARG A 223 13.44 2.99 -10.73
CA ARG A 223 14.18 1.74 -10.97
C ARG A 223 13.29 0.52 -10.76
N VAL A 224 12.52 0.51 -9.68
CA VAL A 224 11.57 -0.58 -9.40
C VAL A 224 10.59 -0.77 -10.55
N GLU A 225 10.05 0.32 -11.10
CA GLU A 225 9.18 0.30 -12.29
C GLU A 225 9.79 -0.37 -13.52
N LYS A 226 11.11 -0.36 -13.65
CA LYS A 226 11.83 -0.92 -14.81
C LYS A 226 12.33 -2.33 -14.56
N GLU A 227 12.64 -2.66 -13.31
CA GLU A 227 13.41 -3.85 -12.94
C GLU A 227 12.57 -4.93 -12.25
N VAL A 228 11.40 -4.59 -11.71
CA VAL A 228 10.50 -5.55 -11.05
C VAL A 228 9.42 -5.99 -12.02
N GLU A 229 9.47 -7.25 -12.44
CA GLU A 229 8.44 -7.86 -13.28
C GLU A 229 7.14 -8.08 -12.49
N GLY A 230 5.99 -7.98 -13.16
CA GLY A 230 4.68 -8.20 -12.52
C GLY A 230 4.19 -7.05 -11.62
N LEU A 231 4.88 -5.91 -11.64
CA LEU A 231 4.50 -4.69 -10.94
C LEU A 231 3.10 -4.21 -11.35
N ARG A 232 2.32 -3.78 -10.36
CA ARG A 232 0.99 -3.17 -10.54
C ARG A 232 1.01 -1.69 -10.23
N SER A 233 1.70 -1.32 -9.16
CA SER A 233 1.85 0.07 -8.74
C SER A 233 3.21 0.25 -8.08
N ALA A 234 3.76 1.46 -8.18
CA ALA A 234 4.89 1.91 -7.41
C ALA A 234 4.67 3.36 -6.98
N SER A 235 4.91 3.67 -5.71
CA SER A 235 4.77 5.02 -5.18
C SER A 235 5.82 5.28 -4.10
N VAL A 236 6.07 6.55 -3.81
CA VAL A 236 6.89 6.94 -2.66
C VAL A 236 5.95 7.18 -1.48
N ASP A 237 6.22 6.50 -0.36
CA ASP A 237 5.62 6.82 0.93
C ASP A 237 6.58 7.73 1.71
N ILE A 238 6.29 9.02 1.70
CA ILE A 238 7.08 10.05 2.40
C ILE A 238 6.99 9.94 3.93
N LEU A 239 5.91 9.37 4.47
CA LEU A 239 5.71 9.21 5.91
C LEU A 239 6.61 8.08 6.41
N ALA A 240 6.57 6.94 5.71
CA ALA A 240 7.42 5.80 6.01
C ALA A 240 8.87 5.97 5.50
N GLY A 241 9.13 6.91 4.59
CA GLY A 241 10.46 7.16 4.02
C GLY A 241 10.95 6.02 3.11
N ARG A 242 10.04 5.38 2.37
CA ARG A 242 10.30 4.18 1.56
C ARG A 242 9.50 4.18 0.26
N VAL A 243 9.76 3.22 -0.62
CA VAL A 243 8.97 2.98 -1.84
C VAL A 243 7.96 1.87 -1.58
N GLU A 244 6.70 2.14 -1.87
CA GLU A 244 5.59 1.19 -1.81
C GLU A 244 5.34 0.59 -3.18
N VAL A 245 5.18 -0.73 -3.22
CA VAL A 245 5.07 -1.50 -4.46
C VAL A 245 3.92 -2.48 -4.38
N GLY A 246 2.96 -2.36 -5.29
CA GLY A 246 1.87 -3.31 -5.45
C GLY A 246 2.21 -4.40 -6.47
N VAL A 247 1.94 -5.65 -6.11
CA VAL A 247 2.01 -6.84 -6.99
C VAL A 247 0.77 -7.72 -6.79
N TRP A 248 0.54 -8.68 -7.69
CA TRP A 248 -0.53 -9.66 -7.46
C TRP A 248 -0.25 -10.55 -6.26
N VAL A 249 0.94 -11.16 -6.20
CA VAL A 249 1.39 -12.02 -5.10
C VAL A 249 2.79 -11.61 -4.71
N VAL A 250 3.03 -11.44 -3.41
CA VAL A 250 4.38 -11.31 -2.87
C VAL A 250 4.92 -12.72 -2.62
N THR A 251 5.96 -13.10 -3.36
CA THR A 251 6.65 -14.39 -3.18
C THR A 251 7.92 -14.22 -2.34
N PRO A 252 8.36 -15.24 -1.59
CA PRO A 252 9.62 -15.18 -0.86
C PRO A 252 10.83 -14.90 -1.76
N GLU A 253 10.78 -15.34 -3.02
CA GLU A 253 11.81 -15.06 -4.01
C GLU A 253 11.85 -13.57 -4.38
N LEU A 254 10.69 -12.95 -4.61
CA LEU A 254 10.58 -11.54 -4.93
C LEU A 254 10.99 -10.66 -3.74
N GLU A 255 10.56 -11.00 -2.52
CA GLU A 255 10.98 -10.29 -1.30
C GLU A 255 12.50 -10.28 -1.16
N ARG A 256 13.12 -11.45 -1.34
CA ARG A 256 14.58 -11.60 -1.24
C ARG A 256 15.29 -10.85 -2.36
N GLU A 257 14.81 -10.94 -3.60
CA GLU A 257 15.39 -10.21 -4.73
C GLU A 257 15.35 -8.69 -4.50
N VAL A 258 14.22 -8.18 -4.03
CA VAL A 258 14.04 -6.76 -3.73
C VAL A 258 14.94 -6.32 -2.58
N ALA A 259 15.02 -7.09 -1.49
CA ALA A 259 15.90 -6.79 -0.36
C ALA A 259 17.38 -6.82 -0.76
N GLU A 260 17.81 -7.82 -1.55
CA GLU A 260 19.18 -7.93 -2.06
C GLU A 260 19.56 -6.75 -2.97
N ARG A 261 18.60 -6.25 -3.77
CA ARG A 261 18.84 -5.21 -4.77
C ARG A 261 18.76 -3.80 -4.21
N TYR A 262 17.79 -3.53 -3.36
CA TYR A 262 17.46 -2.18 -2.88
C TYR A 262 17.83 -1.94 -1.41
N GLY A 263 18.19 -3.00 -0.68
CA GLY A 263 18.41 -2.95 0.77
C GLY A 263 17.12 -3.29 1.53
N GLU A 264 17.31 -3.81 2.74
CA GLU A 264 16.18 -4.19 3.61
C GLU A 264 15.32 -2.97 3.95
N GLY A 265 14.00 -3.08 3.75
CA GLY A 265 13.02 -2.07 4.17
C GLY A 265 12.84 -0.86 3.26
N LEU A 266 13.74 -0.61 2.31
CA LEU A 266 13.63 0.55 1.40
C LEU A 266 12.49 0.41 0.39
N VAL A 267 12.18 -0.82 -0.02
CA VAL A 267 11.06 -1.14 -0.89
C VAL A 267 10.13 -2.10 -0.14
N HIS A 268 8.89 -1.68 0.08
CA HIS A 268 7.85 -2.50 0.69
C HIS A 268 6.94 -3.07 -0.39
N LEU A 269 6.79 -4.40 -0.38
CA LEU A 269 5.93 -5.12 -1.31
C LEU A 269 4.57 -5.39 -0.65
N SER A 270 3.50 -5.07 -1.36
CA SER A 270 2.13 -5.43 -0.99
C SER A 270 1.49 -6.28 -2.09
N GLY A 271 0.85 -7.38 -1.67
CA GLY A 271 0.19 -8.33 -2.56
C GLY A 271 -1.32 -8.17 -2.50
N MET A 272 -1.98 -8.04 -3.65
CA MET A 272 -3.44 -8.05 -3.68
C MET A 272 -4.01 -9.43 -3.27
N LEU A 273 -3.37 -10.50 -3.75
CA LEU A 273 -3.68 -11.88 -3.41
C LEU A 273 -2.83 -12.30 -2.20
N ARG A 274 -3.50 -12.55 -1.07
CA ARG A 274 -2.86 -12.97 0.19
C ARG A 274 -3.04 -14.47 0.40
N PRO A 275 -2.01 -15.23 0.80
CA PRO A 275 -2.17 -16.65 1.14
C PRO A 275 -3.21 -16.87 2.25
N VAL A 276 -3.88 -18.04 2.24
CA VAL A 276 -4.83 -18.49 3.30
C VAL A 276 -4.41 -19.80 3.96
#